data_AF-A0A3D0ZEB7-F1
#
_entry.id   AF-A0A3D0ZEB7-F1
#
_cell.length_a   1.000
_cell.length_b   1.000
_cell.length_c   1.000
_cell.angle_alpha   90.00
_cell.angle_beta   90.00
_cell.angle_gamma   90.00
#
_symmetry.space_group_name_H-M   'P 1'
#
loop_
_entity.id
_entity.type
_entity.pdbx_description
1 polymer ?
#
loop_
_entity_poly.entity_id
_entity_poly.type
_entity_poly.pdbx_seq_one_letter_code
_entity_poly.pdbx_strand_id
1 'polypeptide(L)'
;RTSQHSRWAGSYLGSATKAGCVALVAALALACVLLAVDLFIHWNLVIAVYEALDAGAVGGAALTIAQLGYLPNLAVFALAWVSGSGFALGVGSQVGPLGTATGPLPSIPVFAAIPAGPLDYGFVVLMVPVLAGVLAGWWFLREGENHFDEWLSIKIHARWFTATVSTLALGALVGAASGLLAAGLAWLARGSAGLGRLTDIGPDPLWTGLWLAAEVGIGVVIGYAAGPWLERQQRVDEEAELAR
;
A
#
# COMPACT_ATOMS: atom_id res chain seq x y z
N ARG A 1 -24.56 -11.74 -30.00
CA ARG A 1 -23.14 -12.09 -30.28
C ARG A 1 -22.30 -10.88 -29.91
N THR A 2 -21.73 -10.86 -28.71
CA THR A 2 -20.81 -9.78 -28.28
C THR A 2 -19.52 -9.88 -29.09
N SER A 3 -19.10 -8.80 -29.72
CA SER A 3 -17.95 -8.78 -30.63
C SER A 3 -16.67 -9.19 -29.86
N GLN A 4 -15.75 -9.90 -30.51
CA GLN A 4 -14.48 -10.40 -29.94
C GLN A 4 -13.73 -9.32 -29.12
N HIS A 5 -13.85 -8.05 -29.48
CA HIS A 5 -13.27 -6.91 -28.77
C HIS A 5 -13.79 -6.74 -27.32
N SER A 6 -15.06 -7.02 -27.05
CA SER A 6 -15.66 -6.88 -25.72
C SER A 6 -15.21 -7.96 -24.72
N ARG A 7 -15.04 -9.20 -25.20
CA ARG A 7 -14.50 -10.31 -24.39
C ARG A 7 -13.04 -10.09 -24.02
N TRP A 8 -12.29 -9.49 -24.93
CA TRP A 8 -10.86 -9.21 -24.77
C TRP A 8 -10.60 -8.04 -23.80
N ALA A 9 -11.38 -6.96 -23.90
CA ALA A 9 -11.33 -5.86 -22.92
C ALA A 9 -11.68 -6.32 -21.50
N GLY A 10 -12.63 -7.25 -21.36
CA GLY A 10 -12.99 -7.84 -20.07
C GLY A 10 -11.89 -8.67 -19.42
N SER A 11 -11.14 -9.49 -20.20
CA SER A 11 -10.02 -10.25 -19.62
C SER A 11 -8.85 -9.35 -19.23
N TYR A 12 -8.61 -8.28 -19.99
CA TYR A 12 -7.57 -7.29 -19.70
C TYR A 12 -7.84 -6.49 -18.42
N LEU A 13 -9.10 -6.08 -18.21
CA LEU A 13 -9.53 -5.49 -16.94
C LEU A 13 -9.38 -6.49 -15.78
N GLY A 14 -9.68 -7.77 -16.02
CA GLY A 14 -9.53 -8.83 -15.03
C GLY A 14 -8.07 -9.02 -14.58
N SER A 15 -7.11 -9.07 -15.50
CA SER A 15 -5.69 -9.21 -15.16
C SER A 15 -5.13 -7.95 -14.49
N ALA A 16 -5.49 -6.76 -14.97
CA ALA A 16 -5.09 -5.50 -14.33
C ALA A 16 -5.63 -5.39 -12.90
N THR A 17 -6.86 -5.85 -12.65
CA THR A 17 -7.44 -5.87 -11.30
C THR A 17 -6.70 -6.85 -10.39
N LYS A 18 -6.36 -8.06 -10.87
CA LYS A 18 -5.56 -9.02 -10.10
C LYS A 18 -4.19 -8.45 -9.73
N ALA A 19 -3.50 -7.83 -10.67
CA ALA A 19 -2.21 -7.17 -10.42
C ALA A 19 -2.35 -6.02 -9.40
N GLY A 20 -3.43 -5.23 -9.51
CA GLY A 20 -3.76 -4.19 -8.53
C GLY A 20 -4.02 -4.76 -7.13
N CYS A 21 -4.70 -5.90 -7.01
CA CYS A 21 -4.88 -6.61 -5.75
C CYS A 21 -3.55 -7.08 -5.15
N VAL A 22 -2.66 -7.65 -5.96
CA VAL A 22 -1.33 -8.12 -5.49
C VAL A 22 -0.51 -6.93 -4.99
N ALA A 23 -0.48 -5.82 -5.74
CA ALA A 23 0.21 -4.60 -5.33
C ALA A 23 -0.34 -4.05 -4.00
N LEU A 24 -1.67 -4.01 -3.85
CA LEU A 24 -2.31 -3.58 -2.61
C LEU A 24 -1.97 -4.48 -1.43
N VAL A 25 -2.04 -5.81 -1.60
CA VAL A 25 -1.72 -6.77 -0.54
C VAL A 25 -0.26 -6.66 -0.13
N ALA A 26 0.66 -6.51 -1.10
CA ALA A 26 2.07 -6.30 -0.82
C ALA A 26 2.31 -4.98 -0.05
N ALA A 27 1.69 -3.88 -0.47
CA ALA A 27 1.79 -2.60 0.21
C ALA A 27 1.22 -2.66 1.64
N LEU A 28 0.07 -3.31 1.82
CA LEU A 28 -0.55 -3.52 3.12
C LEU A 28 0.31 -4.40 4.03
N ALA A 29 0.91 -5.47 3.50
CA ALA A 29 1.80 -6.33 4.26
C ALA A 29 3.04 -5.57 4.75
N LEU A 30 3.67 -4.76 3.88
CA LEU A 30 4.80 -3.92 4.26
C LEU A 30 4.40 -2.86 5.30
N ALA A 31 3.21 -2.26 5.16
CA ALA A 31 2.68 -1.32 6.14
C ALA A 31 2.44 -1.99 7.52
N CYS A 32 1.93 -3.23 7.54
CA CYS A 32 1.79 -4.00 8.78
C CYS A 32 3.13 -4.32 9.44
N VAL A 33 4.16 -4.65 8.65
CA VAL A 33 5.51 -4.88 9.17
C VAL A 33 6.07 -3.61 9.80
N LEU A 34 5.91 -2.45 9.14
CA LEU A 34 6.33 -1.17 9.69
C LEU A 34 5.58 -0.82 10.96
N LEU A 35 4.27 -1.04 11.01
CA LEU A 35 3.47 -0.85 12.21
C LEU A 35 3.98 -1.74 13.37
N ALA A 36 4.29 -3.00 13.09
CA ALA A 36 4.82 -3.92 14.11
C ALA A 36 6.19 -3.48 14.63
N VAL A 37 7.08 -3.02 13.75
CA VAL A 37 8.40 -2.47 14.11
C VAL A 37 8.23 -1.20 14.95
N ASP A 38 7.32 -0.31 14.58
CA ASP A 38 7.03 0.91 15.30
C ASP A 38 6.50 0.65 16.72
N LEU A 39 5.54 -0.28 16.86
CA LEU A 39 5.06 -0.74 18.16
C LEU A 39 6.17 -1.37 19.02
N PHE A 40 7.09 -2.11 18.40
CA PHE A 40 8.21 -2.73 19.10
C PHE A 40 9.21 -1.68 19.61
N ILE A 41 9.53 -0.66 18.80
CA ILE A 41 10.42 0.44 19.18
C ILE A 41 9.79 1.26 20.32
N HIS A 42 8.49 1.55 20.22
CA HIS A 42 7.76 2.37 21.20
C HIS A 42 7.10 1.55 22.32
N TRP A 43 7.49 0.28 22.50
CA TRP A 43 6.87 -0.64 23.45
C TRP A 43 6.81 -0.10 24.89
N ASN A 44 7.84 0.62 25.33
CA ASN A 44 7.88 1.23 26.65
C ASN A 44 6.77 2.29 26.86
N LEU A 45 6.46 3.07 25.83
CA LEU A 45 5.38 4.07 25.88
C LEU A 45 4.01 3.39 25.94
N VAL A 46 3.84 2.31 25.18
CA VAL A 46 2.61 1.50 25.18
C VAL A 46 2.34 0.94 26.59
N ILE A 47 3.36 0.37 27.24
CA ILE A 47 3.24 -0.11 28.63
C ILE A 47 2.92 1.04 29.59
N ALA A 48 3.62 2.17 29.48
CA ALA A 48 3.38 3.31 30.36
C ALA A 48 1.92 3.81 30.30
N VAL A 49 1.30 3.78 29.12
CA VAL A 49 -0.13 4.10 28.97
C VAL A 49 -1.03 3.01 29.59
N TYR A 50 -0.69 1.73 29.43
CA TYR A 50 -1.40 0.63 30.10
C TYR A 50 -1.37 0.76 31.63
N GLU A 51 -0.20 1.09 32.20
CA GLU A 51 -0.03 1.31 33.64
C GLU A 51 -0.76 2.56 34.12
N ALA A 52 -0.71 3.65 33.37
CA ALA A 52 -1.39 4.90 33.71
C ALA A 52 -2.92 4.76 33.70
N LEU A 53 -3.48 3.86 32.89
CA LEU A 53 -4.91 3.57 32.89
C LEU A 53 -5.35 2.77 34.12
N ASP A 54 -4.44 2.11 34.83
CA ASP A 54 -4.69 1.25 35.99
C ASP A 54 -5.92 0.33 35.83
N ALA A 55 -6.08 -0.25 34.64
CA ALA A 55 -7.30 -0.97 34.26
C ALA A 55 -7.45 -2.35 34.95
N GLY A 56 -6.45 -2.76 35.75
CA GLY A 56 -6.33 -4.11 36.31
C GLY A 56 -6.21 -5.21 35.24
N ALA A 57 -6.13 -6.47 35.68
CA ALA A 57 -5.95 -7.60 34.76
C ALA A 57 -7.12 -7.79 33.77
N VAL A 58 -8.36 -7.58 34.24
CA VAL A 58 -9.56 -7.74 33.41
C VAL A 58 -9.71 -6.59 32.42
N GLY A 59 -9.51 -5.34 32.84
CA GLY A 59 -9.58 -4.18 31.96
C GLY A 59 -8.44 -4.20 30.93
N GLY A 60 -7.23 -4.59 31.34
CA GLY A 60 -6.11 -4.79 30.42
C GLY A 60 -6.39 -5.85 29.35
N ALA A 61 -6.99 -6.99 29.73
CA ALA A 61 -7.41 -8.02 28.78
C ALA A 61 -8.51 -7.51 27.81
N ALA A 62 -9.52 -6.80 28.33
CA ALA A 62 -10.57 -6.22 27.48
C ALA A 62 -10.02 -5.18 26.49
N LEU A 63 -9.10 -4.32 26.94
CA LEU A 63 -8.41 -3.35 26.09
C LEU A 63 -7.58 -4.04 25.01
N THR A 64 -6.87 -5.11 25.36
CA THR A 64 -6.09 -5.89 24.40
C THR A 64 -7.01 -6.51 23.34
N ILE A 65 -8.14 -7.11 23.74
CA ILE A 65 -9.12 -7.67 22.80
C ILE A 65 -9.70 -6.59 21.90
N ALA A 66 -10.03 -5.42 22.45
CA ALA A 66 -10.51 -4.28 21.66
C ALA A 66 -9.46 -3.80 20.64
N GLN A 67 -8.19 -3.72 21.04
CA GLN A 67 -7.08 -3.37 20.16
C GLN A 67 -6.89 -4.41 19.04
N LEU A 68 -6.98 -5.70 19.37
CA LEU A 68 -6.93 -6.77 18.37
C LEU A 68 -8.10 -6.66 17.37
N GLY A 69 -9.30 -6.32 17.84
CA GLY A 69 -10.45 -6.04 16.97
C GLY A 69 -10.24 -4.81 16.07
N TYR A 70 -9.44 -3.84 16.51
CA TYR A 70 -9.13 -2.62 15.77
C TYR A 70 -7.90 -2.74 14.86
N LEU A 71 -7.15 -3.86 14.92
CA LEU A 71 -5.98 -4.10 14.07
C LEU A 71 -6.24 -3.94 12.57
N PRO A 72 -7.38 -4.40 12.00
CA PRO A 72 -7.65 -4.19 10.58
C PRO A 72 -7.67 -2.71 10.20
N ASN A 73 -8.25 -1.86 11.05
CA ASN A 73 -8.26 -0.41 10.84
C ASN A 73 -6.85 0.17 10.97
N LEU A 74 -6.08 -0.27 11.96
CA LEU A 74 -4.68 0.17 12.13
C LEU A 74 -3.80 -0.20 10.93
N ALA A 75 -4.02 -1.36 10.31
CA ALA A 75 -3.32 -1.75 9.08
C ALA A 75 -3.61 -0.77 7.93
N VAL A 76 -4.86 -0.33 7.78
CA VAL A 76 -5.24 0.67 6.78
C VAL A 76 -4.69 2.06 7.12
N PHE A 77 -4.61 2.41 8.41
CA PHE A 77 -4.01 3.68 8.84
C PHE A 77 -2.49 3.68 8.57
N ALA A 78 -1.83 2.56 8.83
CA ALA A 78 -0.42 2.35 8.48
C ALA A 78 -0.23 2.45 6.96
N LEU A 79 -1.12 1.86 6.16
CA LEU A 79 -1.06 1.97 4.69
C LEU A 79 -1.16 3.44 4.23
N ALA A 80 -2.11 4.19 4.77
CA ALA A 80 -2.27 5.62 4.45
C ALA A 80 -1.09 6.46 4.93
N TRP A 81 -0.52 6.12 6.09
CA TRP A 81 0.70 6.77 6.58
C TRP A 81 1.88 6.49 5.65
N VAL A 82 2.08 5.23 5.26
CA VAL A 82 3.18 4.81 4.40
C VAL A 82 3.07 5.38 2.99
N SER A 83 1.85 5.53 2.48
CA SER A 83 1.55 6.20 1.19
C SER A 83 1.70 7.72 1.23
N GLY A 84 1.99 8.30 2.40
CA GLY A 84 2.13 9.75 2.54
C GLY A 84 0.82 10.53 2.53
N SER A 85 -0.32 9.89 2.22
CA SER A 85 -1.65 10.52 2.30
C SER A 85 -2.01 10.90 3.74
N GLY A 86 -1.49 10.15 4.71
CA GLY A 86 -1.73 10.33 6.13
C GLY A 86 -3.15 9.97 6.56
N PHE A 87 -3.44 10.19 7.84
CA PHE A 87 -4.77 9.97 8.42
C PHE A 87 -5.10 11.00 9.50
N ALA A 88 -6.39 11.21 9.74
CA ALA A 88 -6.88 12.10 10.78
C ALA A 88 -7.21 11.33 12.07
N LEU A 89 -6.81 11.90 13.20
CA LEU A 89 -7.23 11.45 14.54
C LEU A 89 -8.01 12.57 15.23
N GLY A 90 -9.12 12.93 14.61
CA GLY A 90 -9.97 14.05 14.98
C GLY A 90 -9.81 15.27 14.07
N VAL A 91 -10.81 16.14 14.11
CA VAL A 91 -10.93 17.36 13.31
C VAL A 91 -9.69 18.22 13.48
N GLY A 92 -8.99 18.54 12.38
CA GLY A 92 -7.78 19.36 12.38
C GLY A 92 -6.53 18.64 12.90
N SER A 93 -6.55 17.31 12.95
CA SER A 93 -5.38 16.48 13.20
C SER A 93 -4.93 15.81 11.90
N GLN A 94 -3.63 15.75 11.68
CA GLN A 94 -3.03 14.99 10.59
C GLN A 94 -1.82 14.20 11.09
N VAL A 95 -1.79 12.90 10.80
CA VAL A 95 -0.66 12.02 11.07
C VAL A 95 -0.12 11.54 9.74
N GLY A 96 1.13 11.89 9.44
CA GLY A 96 1.77 11.55 8.18
C GLY A 96 3.29 11.60 8.29
N PRO A 97 4.01 10.91 7.39
CA PRO A 97 5.46 10.85 7.39
C PRO A 97 6.11 12.20 7.04
N LEU A 98 5.38 13.05 6.31
CA LEU A 98 5.79 14.41 5.93
C LEU A 98 5.51 15.45 7.02
N GLY A 99 4.79 15.07 8.08
CA GLY A 99 4.47 15.93 9.20
C GLY A 99 3.30 15.40 10.02
N THR A 100 3.53 15.27 11.34
CA THR A 100 2.50 14.96 12.32
C THR A 100 2.09 16.24 13.04
N ALA A 101 0.82 16.61 12.91
CA ALA A 101 0.19 17.69 13.67
C ALA A 101 -1.09 17.15 14.30
N THR A 102 -0.95 16.63 15.52
CA THR A 102 -2.07 16.06 16.28
C THR A 102 -2.43 16.95 17.46
N GLY A 103 -3.73 17.06 17.76
CA GLY A 103 -4.19 17.56 19.06
C GLY A 103 -3.88 16.57 20.19
N PRO A 104 -4.42 16.79 21.40
CA PRO A 104 -4.33 15.81 22.47
C PRO A 104 -4.92 14.48 22.02
N LEU A 105 -4.10 13.44 21.97
CA LEU A 105 -4.52 12.09 21.59
C LEU A 105 -5.25 11.43 22.75
N PRO A 106 -6.30 10.62 22.49
CA PRO A 106 -6.90 9.81 23.53
C PRO A 106 -5.87 8.82 24.08
N SER A 107 -5.96 8.52 25.38
CA SER A 107 -5.07 7.60 26.09
C SER A 107 -5.36 6.14 25.74
N ILE A 108 -5.23 5.81 24.45
CA ILE A 108 -5.29 4.46 23.91
C ILE A 108 -3.85 4.00 23.67
N PRO A 109 -3.40 2.88 24.26
CA PRO A 109 -1.99 2.48 24.24
C PRO A 109 -1.36 2.41 22.85
N VAL A 110 -2.11 1.95 21.83
CA VAL A 110 -1.59 1.84 20.46
C VAL A 110 -1.25 3.19 19.82
N PHE A 111 -1.90 4.28 20.25
CA PHE A 111 -1.61 5.61 19.75
C PHE A 111 -0.37 6.24 20.39
N ALA A 112 0.16 5.63 21.45
CA ALA A 112 1.43 6.06 22.05
C ALA A 112 2.64 5.79 21.13
N ALA A 113 2.49 4.87 20.17
CA ALA A 113 3.52 4.58 19.18
C ALA A 113 3.55 5.61 18.03
N ILE A 114 2.53 6.47 17.90
CA ILE A 114 2.49 7.46 16.83
C ILE A 114 3.68 8.41 16.94
N PRO A 115 4.49 8.58 15.87
CA PRO A 115 5.63 9.48 15.91
C PRO A 115 5.20 10.93 16.17
N ALA A 116 5.51 11.43 17.37
CA ALA A 116 5.24 12.80 17.78
C ALA A 116 6.48 13.68 17.57
N GLY A 117 6.71 14.13 16.33
CA GLY A 117 7.81 15.03 16.01
C GLY A 117 8.18 15.04 14.52
N PRO A 118 9.07 15.97 14.11
CA PRO A 118 9.63 15.95 12.77
C PRO A 118 10.48 14.69 12.57
N LEU A 119 10.18 13.94 11.50
CA LEU A 119 10.93 12.77 11.09
C LEU A 119 11.92 13.17 9.99
N ASP A 120 13.21 13.32 10.33
CA ASP A 120 14.26 13.73 9.38
C ASP A 120 14.33 12.82 8.14
N TYR A 121 13.96 11.54 8.28
CA TYR A 121 13.92 10.55 7.21
C TYR A 121 12.51 10.01 6.90
N GLY A 122 11.45 10.72 7.31
CA GLY A 122 10.07 10.28 7.09
C GLY A 122 9.73 10.03 5.61
N PHE A 123 10.38 10.76 4.71
CA PHE A 123 10.21 10.61 3.26
C PHE A 123 10.63 9.23 2.72
N VAL A 124 11.52 8.50 3.40
CA VAL A 124 11.98 7.17 2.99
C VAL A 124 10.82 6.18 2.94
N VAL A 125 9.83 6.38 3.81
CA VAL A 125 8.66 5.51 3.90
C VAL A 125 7.79 5.58 2.64
N LEU A 126 7.77 6.71 1.91
CA LEU A 126 7.04 6.81 0.63
C LEU A 126 7.63 5.90 -0.46
N MET A 127 8.83 5.35 -0.28
CA MET A 127 9.38 4.35 -1.20
C MET A 127 8.71 2.98 -1.05
N VAL A 128 8.04 2.72 0.08
CA VAL A 128 7.50 1.39 0.39
C VAL A 128 6.35 0.98 -0.54
N PRO A 129 5.35 1.83 -0.85
CA PRO A 129 4.31 1.49 -1.82
C PRO A 129 4.86 1.40 -3.24
N VAL A 130 5.89 2.18 -3.56
CA VAL A 130 6.60 2.09 -4.85
C VAL A 130 7.31 0.73 -4.98
N LEU A 131 8.00 0.27 -3.94
CA LEU A 131 8.64 -1.05 -3.90
C LEU A 131 7.60 -2.18 -4.01
N ALA A 132 6.44 -2.04 -3.36
CA ALA A 132 5.32 -2.96 -3.53
C ALA A 132 4.83 -3.00 -4.99
N GLY A 133 4.73 -1.84 -5.65
CA GLY A 133 4.41 -1.72 -7.07
C GLY A 133 5.46 -2.36 -7.97
N VAL A 134 6.76 -2.21 -7.66
CA VAL A 134 7.86 -2.88 -8.38
C VAL A 134 7.77 -4.40 -8.23
N LEU A 135 7.53 -4.91 -7.01
CA LEU A 135 7.34 -6.33 -6.75
C LEU A 135 6.12 -6.89 -7.49
N ALA A 136 5.01 -6.16 -7.52
CA ALA A 136 3.82 -6.55 -8.27
C ALA A 136 4.07 -6.54 -9.79
N GLY A 137 4.77 -5.53 -10.31
CA GLY A 137 5.18 -5.48 -11.71
C GLY A 137 6.13 -6.62 -12.10
N TRP A 138 7.08 -6.96 -11.22
CA TRP A 138 7.98 -8.10 -11.41
C TRP A 138 7.28 -9.45 -11.28
N TRP A 139 6.36 -9.61 -10.31
CA TRP A 139 5.53 -10.81 -10.18
C TRP A 139 4.65 -11.01 -11.42
N PHE A 140 4.06 -9.93 -11.96
CA PHE A 140 3.28 -9.96 -13.18
C PHE A 140 4.11 -10.42 -14.41
N LEU A 141 5.39 -10.05 -14.47
CA LEU A 141 6.31 -10.56 -15.49
C LEU A 141 6.63 -12.05 -15.29
N ARG A 142 6.81 -12.48 -14.03
CA ARG A 142 7.30 -13.82 -13.68
C ARG A 142 6.21 -14.90 -13.71
N GLU A 143 4.97 -14.58 -13.35
CA GLU A 143 3.86 -15.55 -13.30
C GLU A 143 3.31 -15.92 -14.68
N GLY A 144 3.83 -15.32 -15.76
CA GLY A 144 3.62 -15.87 -17.11
C GLY A 144 2.17 -15.87 -17.60
N GLU A 145 1.32 -14.90 -17.22
CA GLU A 145 0.11 -14.59 -18.01
C GLU A 145 0.52 -13.74 -19.23
N ASN A 146 1.32 -14.35 -20.11
CA ASN A 146 1.90 -13.80 -21.35
C ASN A 146 0.85 -13.52 -22.46
N HIS A 147 -0.39 -13.19 -22.11
CA HIS A 147 -1.41 -12.81 -23.09
C HIS A 147 -1.22 -11.37 -23.61
N PHE A 148 -0.40 -10.56 -22.94
CA PHE A 148 -0.23 -9.14 -23.24
C PHE A 148 0.88 -8.88 -24.28
N ASP A 149 2.04 -9.52 -24.13
CA ASP A 149 3.15 -9.38 -25.07
C ASP A 149 2.86 -10.11 -26.39
N GLU A 150 2.14 -11.24 -26.32
CA GLU A 150 1.66 -11.97 -27.48
C GLU A 150 0.66 -11.14 -28.31
N TRP A 151 -0.23 -10.36 -27.67
CA TRP A 151 -1.16 -9.45 -28.37
C TRP A 151 -0.50 -8.20 -28.96
N LEU A 152 0.47 -7.61 -28.25
CA LEU A 152 1.24 -6.44 -28.74
C LEU A 152 2.14 -6.80 -29.91
N SER A 153 2.74 -8.01 -29.89
CA SER A 153 3.53 -8.52 -31.01
C SER A 153 2.71 -8.71 -32.29
N ILE A 154 1.41 -9.03 -32.17
CA ILE A 154 0.52 -9.30 -33.31
C ILE A 154 0.02 -8.01 -33.99
N LYS A 155 -0.08 -6.87 -33.28
CA LYS A 155 -0.80 -5.69 -33.79
C LYS A 155 0.08 -4.55 -34.32
N ILE A 156 1.32 -4.33 -33.85
CA ILE A 156 2.07 -3.09 -34.21
C ILE A 156 3.58 -3.34 -34.40
N HIS A 157 4.07 -3.20 -35.64
CA HIS A 157 5.47 -3.37 -36.06
C HIS A 157 6.43 -2.21 -35.65
N ALA A 158 6.06 -1.37 -34.68
CA ALA A 158 6.86 -0.23 -34.21
C ALA A 158 7.11 -0.32 -32.69
N ARG A 159 8.02 -1.23 -32.32
CA ARG A 159 8.30 -1.72 -30.95
C ARG A 159 8.62 -0.66 -29.88
N TRP A 160 9.18 0.49 -30.24
CA TRP A 160 9.69 1.46 -29.25
C TRP A 160 8.63 2.44 -28.71
N PHE A 161 7.71 2.92 -29.55
CA PHE A 161 6.70 3.91 -29.14
C PHE A 161 5.47 3.25 -28.50
N THR A 162 5.12 2.04 -28.95
CA THR A 162 4.00 1.28 -28.41
C THR A 162 4.30 0.67 -27.05
N ALA A 163 5.55 0.26 -26.80
CA ALA A 163 5.97 -0.25 -25.50
C ALA A 163 5.78 0.83 -24.40
N THR A 164 6.23 2.07 -24.62
CA THR A 164 6.09 3.15 -23.63
C THR A 164 4.63 3.53 -23.35
N VAL A 165 3.79 3.60 -24.39
CA VAL A 165 2.36 3.92 -24.21
C VAL A 165 1.62 2.77 -23.53
N SER A 166 1.99 1.53 -23.86
CA SER A 166 1.41 0.33 -23.25
C SER A 166 1.78 0.18 -21.77
N THR A 167 3.03 0.46 -21.40
CA THR A 167 3.48 0.41 -20.00
C THR A 167 2.85 1.48 -19.14
N LEU A 168 2.73 2.70 -19.67
CA LEU A 168 2.02 3.79 -19.00
C LEU A 168 0.53 3.47 -18.82
N ALA A 169 -0.12 2.92 -19.85
CA ALA A 169 -1.53 2.53 -19.78
C ALA A 169 -1.75 1.39 -18.76
N LEU A 170 -0.83 0.43 -18.69
CA LEU A 170 -0.87 -0.66 -17.72
C LEU A 170 -0.62 -0.16 -16.30
N GLY A 171 0.40 0.68 -16.09
CA GLY A 171 0.67 1.34 -14.81
C GLY A 171 -0.52 2.18 -14.32
N ALA A 172 -1.17 2.92 -15.23
CA ALA A 172 -2.36 3.69 -14.91
C ALA A 172 -3.56 2.80 -14.52
N LEU A 173 -3.79 1.68 -15.23
CA LEU A 173 -4.88 0.76 -14.91
C LEU A 173 -4.66 -0.01 -13.62
N VAL A 174 -3.45 -0.52 -13.40
CA VAL A 174 -3.07 -1.24 -12.18
C VAL A 174 -3.09 -0.28 -10.99
N GLY A 175 -2.51 0.91 -11.14
CA GLY A 175 -2.56 1.98 -10.13
C GLY A 175 -3.99 2.41 -9.81
N ALA A 176 -4.85 2.60 -10.83
CA ALA A 176 -6.25 2.92 -10.61
C ALA A 176 -6.99 1.79 -9.86
N ALA A 177 -6.75 0.53 -10.22
CA ALA A 177 -7.35 -0.62 -9.54
C ALA A 177 -6.91 -0.70 -8.07
N SER A 178 -5.60 -0.59 -7.79
CA SER A 178 -5.07 -0.61 -6.43
C SER A 178 -5.56 0.59 -5.61
N GLY A 179 -5.58 1.78 -6.21
CA GLY A 179 -6.07 3.01 -5.58
C GLY A 179 -7.56 2.96 -5.24
N LEU A 180 -8.40 2.40 -6.13
CA LEU A 180 -9.83 2.21 -5.86
C LEU A 180 -10.07 1.21 -4.73
N LEU A 181 -9.32 0.13 -4.69
CA LEU A 181 -9.40 -0.85 -3.60
C LEU A 181 -8.92 -0.25 -2.27
N ALA A 182 -7.83 0.51 -2.28
CA ALA A 182 -7.34 1.24 -1.11
C ALA A 182 -8.34 2.29 -0.63
N ALA A 183 -8.99 3.02 -1.54
CA ALA A 183 -10.07 3.93 -1.20
C ALA A 183 -11.25 3.21 -0.53
N GLY A 184 -11.62 2.02 -1.01
CA GLY A 184 -12.63 1.17 -0.39
C GLY A 184 -12.24 0.75 1.04
N LEU A 185 -10.99 0.32 1.24
CA LEU A 185 -10.47 -0.02 2.57
C LEU A 185 -10.43 1.20 3.51
N ALA A 186 -9.98 2.35 3.02
CA ALA A 186 -9.96 3.60 3.76
C ALA A 186 -11.36 4.06 4.15
N TRP A 187 -12.35 3.86 3.28
CA TRP A 187 -13.75 4.16 3.58
C TRP A 187 -14.30 3.26 4.69
N LEU A 188 -14.00 1.96 4.66
CA LEU A 188 -14.38 1.02 5.72
C LEU A 188 -13.66 1.28 7.04
N ALA A 189 -12.42 1.77 6.99
CA ALA A 189 -11.61 2.06 8.17
C ALA A 189 -11.97 3.39 8.84
N ARG A 190 -12.68 4.29 8.13
CA ARG A 190 -13.11 5.58 8.65
C ARG A 190 -14.23 5.41 9.67
N GLY A 191 -14.13 6.16 10.76
CA GLY A 191 -15.12 6.16 11.83
C GLY A 191 -15.28 7.52 12.48
N SER A 192 -16.31 7.64 13.30
CA SER A 192 -16.58 8.80 14.15
C SER A 192 -16.87 8.31 15.55
N ALA A 193 -16.10 8.80 16.53
CA ALA A 193 -16.38 8.53 17.93
C ALA A 193 -17.49 9.46 18.48
N GLY A 194 -17.93 10.47 17.71
CA GLY A 194 -19.01 11.39 18.09
C GLY A 194 -18.68 12.32 19.27
N LEU A 195 -17.44 12.33 19.75
CA LEU A 195 -17.01 13.07 20.95
C LEU A 195 -16.09 14.23 20.57
N GLY A 196 -16.60 15.47 20.66
CA GLY A 196 -15.80 16.67 20.45
C GLY A 196 -15.10 16.68 19.09
N ARG A 197 -13.76 16.74 19.08
CA ARG A 197 -12.95 16.70 17.84
C ARG A 197 -12.87 15.31 17.22
N LEU A 198 -13.21 14.23 17.91
CA LEU A 198 -13.09 12.85 17.43
C LEU A 198 -14.23 12.43 16.49
N THR A 199 -14.78 13.38 15.73
CA THR A 199 -15.85 13.14 14.75
C THR A 199 -15.33 12.67 13.40
N ASP A 200 -14.02 12.83 13.14
CA ASP A 200 -13.35 12.41 11.92
C ASP A 200 -12.09 11.61 12.27
N ILE A 201 -12.20 10.27 12.23
CA ILE A 201 -11.11 9.34 12.54
C ILE A 201 -10.88 8.46 11.32
N GLY A 202 -9.67 8.52 10.78
CA GLY A 202 -9.19 7.65 9.72
C GLY A 202 -8.64 8.40 8.51
N PRO A 203 -8.18 7.64 7.50
CA PRO A 203 -7.61 8.19 6.29
C PRO A 203 -8.69 8.77 5.36
N ASP A 204 -8.29 9.68 4.48
CA ASP A 204 -9.17 10.15 3.42
C ASP A 204 -9.24 9.15 2.27
N PRO A 205 -10.42 8.58 1.93
CA PRO A 205 -10.52 7.55 0.90
C PRO A 205 -10.02 7.99 -0.46
N LEU A 206 -10.36 9.21 -0.87
CA LEU A 206 -10.01 9.70 -2.20
C LEU A 206 -8.52 10.07 -2.24
N TRP A 207 -8.02 10.72 -1.21
CA TRP A 207 -6.62 11.11 -1.13
C TRP A 207 -5.70 9.88 -1.04
N THR A 208 -6.02 8.94 -0.16
CA THR A 208 -5.27 7.68 0.01
C THR A 208 -5.29 6.86 -1.28
N GLY A 209 -6.45 6.76 -1.93
CA GLY A 209 -6.56 6.09 -3.21
C GLY A 209 -5.71 6.75 -4.30
N LEU A 210 -5.65 8.08 -4.34
CA LEU A 210 -4.89 8.83 -5.34
C LEU A 210 -3.37 8.69 -5.15
N TRP A 211 -2.88 8.83 -3.91
CA TRP A 211 -1.47 8.64 -3.59
C TRP A 211 -1.01 7.23 -3.92
N LEU A 212 -1.76 6.24 -3.44
CA LEU A 212 -1.40 4.84 -3.66
C LEU A 212 -1.50 4.45 -5.15
N ALA A 213 -2.48 5.01 -5.89
CA ALA A 213 -2.55 4.82 -7.33
C ALA A 213 -1.32 5.37 -8.07
N ALA A 214 -0.84 6.56 -7.66
CA ALA A 214 0.34 7.18 -8.25
C ALA A 214 1.61 6.37 -7.92
N GLU A 215 1.83 6.02 -6.65
CA GLU A 215 3.01 5.29 -6.20
C GLU A 215 3.09 3.89 -6.81
N VAL A 216 1.98 3.15 -6.81
CA VAL A 216 1.89 1.82 -7.43
C VAL A 216 2.06 1.93 -8.94
N GLY A 217 1.42 2.92 -9.59
CA GLY A 217 1.56 3.16 -11.03
C GLY A 217 3.01 3.41 -11.43
N ILE A 218 3.73 4.24 -10.66
CA ILE A 218 5.17 4.50 -10.87
C ILE A 218 5.97 3.20 -10.65
N GLY A 219 5.71 2.47 -9.57
CA GLY A 219 6.40 1.22 -9.25
C GLY A 219 6.23 0.15 -10.33
N VAL A 220 5.03 0.02 -10.90
CA VAL A 220 4.73 -0.91 -11.99
C VAL A 220 5.49 -0.53 -13.27
N VAL A 221 5.56 0.76 -13.61
CA VAL A 221 6.34 1.22 -14.78
C VAL A 221 7.83 0.91 -14.60
N ILE A 222 8.37 1.11 -13.40
CA ILE A 222 9.77 0.80 -13.08
C ILE A 222 10.01 -0.72 -13.13
N GLY A 223 9.15 -1.52 -12.49
CA GLY A 223 9.26 -2.98 -12.46
C GLY A 223 9.19 -3.59 -13.86
N TYR A 224 8.28 -3.09 -14.70
CA TYR A 224 8.18 -3.53 -16.10
C TYR A 224 9.42 -3.16 -16.92
N ALA A 225 9.96 -1.95 -16.74
CA ALA A 225 11.18 -1.54 -17.43
C ALA A 225 12.43 -2.32 -16.99
N ALA A 226 12.47 -2.78 -15.74
CA ALA A 226 13.58 -3.56 -15.18
C ALA A 226 13.55 -5.06 -15.53
N GLY A 227 12.38 -5.61 -15.88
CA GLY A 227 12.19 -7.02 -16.24
C GLY A 227 13.22 -7.59 -17.24
N PRO A 228 13.43 -6.94 -18.41
CA PRO A 228 14.38 -7.41 -19.42
C PRO A 228 15.86 -7.35 -18.99
N TRP A 229 16.18 -6.69 -17.88
CA TRP A 229 17.53 -6.59 -17.34
C TRP A 229 17.79 -7.70 -16.31
N LEU A 230 16.78 -8.03 -15.50
CA LEU A 230 16.80 -9.12 -14.51
C LEU A 230 16.83 -10.51 -15.16
N GLU A 231 16.04 -10.74 -16.21
CA GLU A 231 16.06 -12.01 -16.96
C GLU A 231 17.41 -12.27 -17.63
N ARG A 232 18.09 -11.20 -18.06
CA ARG A 232 19.43 -11.30 -18.65
C ARG A 232 20.48 -11.72 -17.63
N GLN A 233 20.38 -11.28 -16.37
CA GLN A 233 21.31 -11.69 -15.32
C GLN A 233 21.10 -13.15 -14.92
N GLN A 234 19.84 -13.58 -14.77
CA GLN A 234 19.54 -14.98 -14.43
C GLN A 234 20.02 -15.97 -15.51
N ARG A 235 19.89 -15.61 -16.79
CA ARG A 235 20.40 -16.44 -17.88
C ARG A 235 21.92 -16.57 -17.87
N VAL A 236 22.61 -15.49 -17.50
CA VAL A 236 24.08 -15.48 -17.36
C VAL A 236 24.51 -16.34 -16.17
N ASP A 237 23.77 -16.29 -15.05
CA ASP A 237 24.04 -17.11 -13.88
C ASP A 237 23.77 -18.61 -14.14
N GLU A 238 22.69 -18.96 -14.83
CA GLU A 238 22.39 -20.35 -15.25
C GLU A 238 23.46 -20.89 -16.23
N GLU A 239 23.87 -20.08 -17.21
CA GLU A 239 24.94 -20.46 -18.14
C GLU A 239 26.29 -20.62 -17.42
N ALA A 240 26.55 -19.84 -16.37
CA ALA A 240 27.75 -19.95 -15.53
C ALA A 240 27.74 -21.18 -14.60
N GLU A 241 26.57 -21.61 -14.10
CA GLU A 241 26.42 -22.85 -13.34
C GLU A 241 26.59 -24.10 -14.22
N LEU A 242 26.05 -24.10 -15.44
CA LEU A 242 26.19 -25.22 -16.38
C LEU A 242 27.61 -25.39 -16.92
N ALA A 243 28.43 -24.34 -16.86
CA ALA A 243 29.82 -24.35 -17.31
C ALA A 243 30.83 -24.81 -16.22
N ARG A 244 30.37 -25.05 -14.98
CA ARG A 244 31.18 -25.58 -13.87
C ARG A 244 31.02 -27.08 -13.72
#